data_AF-A0A151JZQ0-F1
#
_entry.id   AF-A0A151JZQ0-F1
#
_cell.length_a   1.000
_cell.length_b   1.000
_cell.length_c   1.000
_cell.angle_alpha   90.00
_cell.angle_beta   90.00
_cell.angle_gamma   90.00
#
_symmetry.space_group_name_H-M   'P 1'
#
loop_
_entity.id
_entity.type
_entity.pdbx_description
1 polymer ?
#
loop_
_entity_poly.entity_id
_entity_poly.type
_entity_poly.pdbx_seq_one_letter_code
_entity_poly.pdbx_strand_id
1 'polypeptide(L)'
;MYLALGHFSDIRDLSDEKLQYIPKVVLLRVYGDYIEYVWDKLPEQVKADSEVRTYRRYDEHDNQPWQRTHIDDPAPKTKDCSEFQRRAVC
;
A
#
# COMPACT_ATOMS: atom_id res chain seq x y z
N MET A 1 -16.20 -5.91 20.71
CA MET A 1 -16.60 -6.17 19.31
C MET A 1 -15.65 -7.22 18.75
N TYR A 2 -16.17 -8.26 18.10
CA TYR A 2 -15.35 -9.28 17.44
C TYR A 2 -15.48 -9.10 15.92
N LEU A 3 -14.37 -8.99 15.22
CA LEU A 3 -14.31 -8.89 13.77
C LEU A 3 -13.91 -10.27 13.22
N ALA A 4 -14.81 -10.92 12.49
CA ALA A 4 -14.50 -12.12 11.75
C ALA A 4 -14.16 -11.73 10.31
N LEU A 5 -12.90 -11.89 9.92
CA LEU A 5 -12.43 -11.68 8.55
C LEU A 5 -12.15 -13.06 7.97
N GLY A 6 -12.85 -13.43 6.90
CA GLY A 6 -12.74 -14.75 6.28
C GLY A 6 -11.56 -14.83 5.31
N HIS A 7 -11.25 -13.71 4.67
CA HIS A 7 -10.08 -13.56 3.81
C HIS A 7 -9.28 -12.31 4.23
N PHE A 8 -7.96 -12.32 4.01
CA PHE A 8 -7.12 -11.20 4.40
C PHE A 8 -7.48 -9.89 3.67
N SER A 9 -8.05 -9.97 2.46
CA SER A 9 -8.53 -8.81 1.71
C SER A 9 -9.73 -8.10 2.32
N ASP A 10 -10.52 -8.79 3.16
CA ASP A 10 -11.74 -8.25 3.75
C ASP A 10 -11.45 -7.01 4.62
N ILE A 11 -10.19 -6.84 5.06
CA ILE A 11 -9.74 -5.64 5.77
C ILE A 11 -9.97 -4.35 4.97
N ARG A 12 -9.98 -4.43 3.62
CA ARG A 12 -10.22 -3.28 2.74
C ARG A 12 -11.62 -2.71 2.88
N ASP A 13 -12.58 -3.56 3.21
CA ASP A 13 -14.00 -3.20 3.30
C ASP A 13 -14.38 -2.71 4.70
N LEU A 14 -13.43 -2.70 5.64
CA LEU A 14 -13.64 -2.13 6.97
C LEU A 14 -13.78 -0.60 6.89
N SER A 15 -14.61 -0.07 7.78
CA SER A 15 -14.67 1.35 8.09
C SER A 15 -13.47 1.76 8.96
N ASP A 16 -13.17 3.05 8.95
CA ASP A 16 -12.26 3.73 9.86
C ASP A 16 -12.52 3.37 11.34
N GLU A 17 -13.78 3.38 11.76
CA GLU A 17 -14.17 2.99 13.12
C GLU A 17 -13.78 1.55 13.44
N LYS A 18 -13.88 0.61 12.50
CA LYS A 18 -13.52 -0.80 12.72
C LYS A 18 -12.02 -1.00 12.72
N LEU A 19 -11.31 -0.29 11.84
CA LEU A 19 -9.85 -0.34 11.73
C LEU A 19 -9.16 0.13 13.00
N GLN A 20 -9.72 1.10 13.73
CA GLN A 20 -9.15 1.58 14.99
C GLN A 20 -9.05 0.47 16.07
N TYR A 21 -9.92 -0.54 16.00
CA TYR A 21 -9.95 -1.63 16.98
C TYR A 21 -8.96 -2.76 16.64
N ILE A 22 -8.34 -2.75 15.46
CA ILE A 22 -7.34 -3.75 15.10
C ILE A 22 -6.01 -3.36 15.77
N PRO A 23 -5.44 -4.23 16.63
CA PRO A 23 -4.16 -3.94 17.24
C PRO A 23 -3.06 -3.76 16.20
N LYS A 24 -2.18 -2.78 16.39
CA LYS A 24 -1.02 -2.52 15.52
C LYS A 24 -0.22 -3.79 15.20
N VAL A 25 0.03 -4.64 16.19
CA VAL A 25 0.78 -5.89 15.99
C VAL A 25 0.08 -6.84 15.02
N VAL A 26 -1.25 -6.93 15.07
CA VAL A 26 -2.04 -7.74 14.15
C VAL A 26 -2.03 -7.10 12.76
N LEU A 27 -2.23 -5.78 12.70
CA LEU A 27 -2.18 -5.01 11.46
C LEU A 27 -0.85 -5.24 10.71
N LEU A 28 0.29 -5.16 11.39
CA LEU A 28 1.60 -5.34 10.77
C LEU A 28 1.92 -6.79 10.42
N ARG A 29 1.65 -7.74 11.33
CA ARG A 29 2.05 -9.14 11.14
C ARG A 29 1.15 -9.92 10.20
N VAL A 30 -0.14 -9.59 10.16
CA VAL A 30 -1.16 -10.34 9.42
C VAL A 30 -1.58 -9.61 8.16
N TYR A 31 -1.65 -8.28 8.22
CA TYR A 31 -2.18 -7.44 7.14
C TYR A 31 -1.14 -6.46 6.58
N GLY A 32 0.15 -6.69 6.82
CA GLY A 32 1.23 -5.79 6.39
C GLY A 32 1.13 -5.41 4.91
N ASP A 33 0.92 -6.40 4.04
CA ASP A 33 0.77 -6.20 2.59
C ASP A 33 -0.50 -5.42 2.20
N TYR A 34 -1.46 -5.30 3.11
CA TYR A 34 -2.72 -4.58 2.89
C TYR A 34 -2.75 -3.17 3.50
N ILE A 35 -1.73 -2.79 4.28
CA ILE A 35 -1.66 -1.48 4.95
C ILE A 35 -1.75 -0.33 3.94
N GLU A 36 -1.12 -0.47 2.77
CA GLU A 36 -1.17 0.52 1.68
C GLU A 36 -2.61 0.79 1.24
N TYR A 37 -3.44 -0.26 1.08
CA TYR A 37 -4.82 -0.13 0.60
C TYR A 37 -5.80 0.45 1.62
N VAL A 38 -5.48 0.36 2.92
CA VAL A 38 -6.31 0.93 3.99
C VAL A 38 -5.71 2.18 4.60
N TRP A 39 -4.60 2.69 4.04
CA TRP A 39 -3.82 3.79 4.59
C TRP A 39 -4.63 5.06 4.86
N ASP A 40 -5.58 5.40 3.97
CA ASP A 40 -6.42 6.58 4.12
C ASP A 40 -7.48 6.43 5.21
N LYS A 41 -7.82 5.20 5.57
CA LYS A 41 -8.77 4.86 6.63
C LYS A 41 -8.10 4.63 7.98
N LEU A 42 -6.76 4.55 8.02
CA LEU A 42 -6.02 4.34 9.26
C LEU A 42 -6.03 5.62 10.13
N PRO A 43 -6.12 5.48 11.47
CA PRO A 43 -5.99 6.62 12.37
C PRO A 43 -4.64 7.32 12.22
N GLU A 44 -4.62 8.65 12.35
CA GLU A 44 -3.38 9.45 12.24
C GLU A 44 -2.29 8.99 13.21
N GLN A 45 -2.65 8.57 14.42
CA GLN A 45 -1.72 8.02 15.41
C GLN A 45 -1.00 6.77 14.90
N VAL A 46 -1.72 5.89 14.19
CA VAL A 46 -1.16 4.68 13.59
C VAL A 46 -0.30 5.04 12.37
N LYS A 47 -0.71 6.04 11.58
CA LYS A 47 0.06 6.54 10.42
C LYS A 47 1.34 7.27 10.82
N ALA A 48 1.38 7.87 12.01
CA ALA A 48 2.58 8.53 12.56
C ALA A 48 3.65 7.52 13.00
N ASP A 49 3.26 6.26 13.23
CA ASP A 49 4.16 5.21 13.68
C ASP A 49 5.17 4.81 12.58
N SER A 50 6.45 4.78 12.95
CA SER A 50 7.53 4.50 12.01
C SER A 50 7.45 3.11 11.38
N GLU A 51 7.00 2.09 12.12
CA GLU A 51 6.87 0.72 11.60
C GLU A 51 5.70 0.62 10.63
N VAL A 52 4.60 1.32 10.87
CA VAL A 52 3.46 1.32 9.93
C VAL A 52 3.85 2.07 8.65
N ARG A 53 4.61 3.16 8.79
CA ARG A 53 5.13 3.92 7.65
C ARG A 53 6.04 3.12 6.73
N THR A 54 6.76 2.10 7.20
CA THR A 54 7.59 1.27 6.30
C THR A 54 6.77 0.41 5.35
N TYR A 55 5.51 0.11 5.68
CA TYR A 55 4.61 -0.64 4.80
C TYR A 55 3.93 0.24 3.76
N ARG A 56 3.93 1.57 3.97
CA ARG A 56 3.53 2.49 2.92
C ARG A 56 4.66 2.52 1.89
N ARG A 57 4.45 1.86 0.75
CA ARG A 57 5.28 2.12 -0.42
C ARG A 57 5.14 3.59 -0.72
N TYR A 58 6.24 4.33 -0.62
CA TYR A 58 6.27 5.69 -1.13
C TYR A 58 5.97 5.54 -2.62
N ASP A 59 4.85 6.11 -3.09
CA ASP A 59 4.56 6.33 -4.50
C ASP A 59 5.55 7.37 -5.09
N GLU A 60 6.85 7.13 -4.90
CA GLU A 60 7.94 7.93 -5.47
C GLU A 60 8.23 7.48 -6.91
N HIS A 61 7.18 7.02 -7.61
CA HIS A 61 7.27 6.49 -8.96
C HIS A 61 6.59 7.36 -10.03
N ASP A 62 5.97 8.47 -9.64
CA ASP A 62 5.55 9.51 -10.58
C ASP A 62 6.40 10.75 -10.33
N ASN A 63 7.11 11.20 -11.38
CA ASN A 63 8.07 12.33 -11.44
C ASN A 63 9.55 11.96 -11.36
N GLN A 64 9.95 10.75 -11.78
CA GLN A 64 11.35 10.52 -12.07
C GLN A 64 11.79 11.42 -13.24
N PRO A 65 13.01 11.98 -13.25
CA PRO A 65 13.47 12.89 -14.30
C PRO A 65 13.38 12.33 -15.72
N TRP A 66 13.42 11.00 -15.88
CA TRP A 66 13.26 10.31 -17.17
C TRP A 66 11.80 10.18 -17.63
N GLN A 67 10.80 10.43 -16.76
CA GLN A 67 9.37 10.47 -17.10
C GLN A 67 8.91 11.87 -17.56
N ARG A 68 9.74 12.91 -17.39
CA ARG A 68 9.40 14.32 -17.71
C ARG A 68 9.36 14.66 -19.20
N THR A 69 9.66 13.73 -20.11
CA THR A 69 9.77 14.02 -21.54
C THR A 69 8.44 13.96 -22.30
N HIS A 70 7.30 13.96 -21.59
CA HIS A 70 6.03 13.55 -22.18
C HIS A 70 4.90 14.59 -21.98
N ILE A 71 5.25 15.88 -22.08
CA ILE A 71 4.27 16.96 -21.98
C ILE A 71 3.49 17.13 -23.31
N ASP A 72 4.02 16.67 -24.45
CA ASP A 72 3.39 16.89 -25.78
C ASP A 72 3.09 15.61 -26.59
N ASP A 73 3.41 14.42 -26.08
CA ASP A 73 3.13 13.14 -26.76
C ASP A 73 1.93 12.40 -26.11
N PRO A 74 1.31 11.40 -26.77
CA PRO A 74 0.19 10.62 -26.22
C PRO A 74 0.65 9.57 -25.20
N ALA A 75 -0.03 9.52 -24.04
CA ALA A 75 0.40 8.83 -22.82
C ALA A 75 1.12 7.48 -23.09
N PRO A 76 2.30 7.21 -22.48
CA PRO A 76 2.99 5.95 -22.72
C PRO A 76 2.08 4.82 -22.26
N LYS A 77 1.73 3.91 -23.19
CA LYS A 77 0.98 2.71 -22.86
C LYS A 77 1.75 1.98 -21.77
N THR A 78 1.15 1.86 -20.59
CA THR A 78 1.70 1.18 -19.42
C THR A 78 2.24 -0.18 -19.87
N LYS A 79 3.57 -0.30 -19.90
CA LYS A 79 4.23 -1.56 -20.26
C LYS A 79 3.89 -2.58 -19.19
N ASP A 80 3.40 -3.72 -19.65
CA ASP A 80 2.99 -4.86 -18.84
C ASP A 80 4.07 -5.24 -17.82
N CYS A 81 3.67 -5.37 -16.56
CA CYS A 81 4.55 -5.45 -15.38
C CYS A 81 5.18 -6.85 -15.21
N SER A 82 5.57 -7.49 -16.31
CA SER A 82 6.13 -8.85 -16.34
C SER A 82 7.67 -8.90 -16.46
N GLU A 83 8.33 -7.76 -16.74
CA GLU A 83 9.80 -7.74 -16.93
C GLU A 83 10.64 -7.63 -15.65
N PHE A 84 10.06 -7.32 -14.48
CA PHE A 84 10.82 -7.16 -13.23
C PHE A 84 11.25 -8.48 -12.57
N GLN A 85 10.76 -9.64 -13.04
CA GLN A 85 11.04 -10.94 -12.41
C GLN A 85 12.39 -11.59 -12.79
N ARG A 86 13.24 -10.93 -13.60
CA ARG A 86 14.50 -11.54 -14.09
C ARG A 86 15.81 -10.93 -13.59
N ARG A 87 15.80 -10.04 -12.60
CA ARG A 87 17.05 -9.48 -12.04
C ARG A 87 17.14 -9.55 -10.51
N ALA A 88 16.84 -10.73 -9.97
CA ALA A 88 17.23 -11.11 -8.61
C ALA A 88 17.91 -12.48 -8.64
N VAL A 89 19.07 -12.56 -9.31
CA VAL A 89 20.08 -13.61 -9.09
C VAL A 89 21.47 -12.97 -9.20
N CYS A 90 22.21 -13.10 -8.09
CA CYS A 90 23.59 -12.68 -7.80
C CYS A 90 23.83 -11.21 -7.47
#